data_AF-A0A9E5NF61-F1
#
_entry.id   AF-A0A9E5NF61-F1
#
_cell.length_a   1.000
_cell.length_b   1.000
_cell.length_c   1.000
_cell.angle_alpha   90.00
_cell.angle_beta   90.00
_cell.angle_gamma   90.00
#
_symmetry.space_group_name_H-M   'P 1'
#
loop_
_entity.id
_entity.type
_entity.pdbx_description
1 polymer ?
#
loop_
_entity_poly.entity_id
_entity_poly.type
_entity_poly.pdbx_seq_one_letter_code
_entity_poly.pdbx_strand_id
1 'polypeptide(L)' 'MPSPWFRLQDVVALVVFLGVSFVAAAIGSVATTSSLDPWYANLNKPEWTPSGSFIGTVWSILYTLMGIAAWLV' A
#
# COMPACT_ATOMS: atom_id res chain seq x y z
N MET A 1 14.92 -7.06 34.44
CA MET A 1 14.91 -5.69 33.89
C MET A 1 13.88 -5.65 32.77
N PRO A 2 12.96 -4.66 32.73
CA PRO A 2 12.03 -4.55 31.61
C PRO A 2 12.85 -4.22 30.36
N SER A 3 12.67 -4.99 29.29
CA SER A 3 13.33 -4.75 28.02
C SER A 3 12.83 -3.41 27.44
N PRO A 4 13.70 -2.62 26.78
CA PRO A 4 13.29 -1.38 26.13
C PRO A 4 12.21 -1.71 25.09
N TRP A 5 11.17 -0.88 25.11
CA TRP A 5 9.90 -0.97 24.40
C TRP A 5 9.98 -1.19 22.88
N PHE A 6 11.16 -1.04 22.29
CA PHE A 6 11.47 -1.40 20.91
C PHE A 6 12.88 -2.00 20.86
N ARG A 7 12.96 -3.30 20.61
CA ARG A 7 14.23 -3.96 20.27
C ARG A 7 14.50 -3.75 18.78
N LEU A 8 15.78 -3.82 18.39
CA LEU A 8 16.16 -3.79 16.97
C LEU A 8 15.39 -4.85 16.15
N GLN A 9 15.10 -6.00 16.77
CA GLN A 9 14.30 -7.08 16.21
C GLN A 9 12.88 -6.62 15.82
N ASP A 10 12.24 -5.80 16.64
CA ASP A 10 10.87 -5.31 16.40
C ASP A 10 10.86 -4.32 15.22
N VAL A 11 11.86 -3.43 15.15
CA VAL A 11 12.03 -2.49 14.03
C VAL A 11 12.31 -3.23 12.73
N VAL A 12 13.20 -4.24 12.76
CA VAL A 12 13.50 -5.07 11.58
C VAL A 12 12.25 -5.81 11.12
N ALA A 13 11.47 -6.40 12.04
CA ALA A 13 10.22 -7.06 11.69
C ALA A 13 9.23 -6.09 11.01
N LEU A 14 9.04 -4.89 11.57
CA LEU A 14 8.16 -3.87 10.98
C LEU A 14 8.60 -3.49 9.56
N VAL A 15 9.89 -3.27 9.33
CA VAL A 15 10.43 -2.95 8.00
C VAL A 15 10.21 -4.11 7.02
N VAL A 16 10.35 -5.35 7.46
CA VAL A 16 10.09 -6.53 6.62
C VAL A 16 8.62 -6.60 6.23
N PHE A 17 7.69 -6.45 7.17
CA PHE A 17 6.25 -6.49 6.87
C PHE A 17 5.81 -5.35 5.96
N LEU A 18 6.30 -4.12 6.20
CA LEU A 18 6.08 -3.00 5.28
C LEU A 18 6.66 -3.30 3.90
N GLY A 19 7.89 -3.80 3.83
CA GLY A 19 8.54 -4.17 2.58
C GLY A 19 7.73 -5.17 1.77
N VAL A 20 7.28 -6.26 2.40
CA VAL A 20 6.43 -7.28 1.75
C VAL A 20 5.12 -6.68 1.26
N SER A 21 4.46 -5.86 2.08
CA SER A 21 3.20 -5.18 1.73
C SER A 21 3.37 -4.27 0.50
N PHE A 22 4.42 -3.45 0.46
CA PHE A 22 4.69 -2.55 -0.66
C PHE A 22 5.23 -3.25 -1.90
N VAL A 23 5.90 -4.40 -1.77
CA VAL A 23 6.26 -5.26 -2.90
C VAL A 23 4.99 -5.80 -3.57
N ALA A 24 4.02 -6.27 -2.79
CA ALA A 24 2.73 -6.69 -3.34
C ALA A 24 2.00 -5.53 -4.04
N ALA A 25 2.04 -4.33 -3.45
CA ALA A 25 1.51 -3.12 -4.08
C ALA A 25 2.18 -2.80 -5.43
N ALA A 26 3.51 -2.89 -5.49
CA ALA A 26 4.28 -2.61 -6.71
C ALA A 26 3.96 -3.61 -7.83
N ILE A 27 3.87 -4.91 -7.50
CA ILE A 27 3.50 -5.95 -8.47
C ILE A 27 2.09 -5.70 -9.00
N GLY A 28 1.12 -5.45 -8.12
CA GLY A 28 -0.26 -5.15 -8.52
C GLY A 28 -0.36 -3.89 -9.39
N SER A 29 0.41 -2.85 -9.06
CA SER A 29 0.49 -1.62 -9.85
C SER A 29 1.04 -1.87 -11.25
N VAL A 30 2.18 -2.57 -11.38
CA VAL A 30 2.76 -2.89 -12.68
C VAL A 30 1.82 -3.75 -13.53
N ALA A 31 1.13 -4.72 -12.93
CA ALA A 31 0.18 -5.57 -13.62
C ALA A 31 -1.05 -4.80 -14.15
N THR A 32 -1.47 -3.75 -13.45
CA THR A 32 -2.74 -3.06 -13.74
C THR A 32 -2.55 -1.77 -14.55
N THR A 33 -1.47 -1.01 -14.34
CA THR A 33 -1.30 0.33 -14.90
C THR A 33 -1.31 0.33 -16.44
N SER A 34 -0.66 -0.66 -17.06
CA SER A 34 -0.64 -0.83 -18.51
C SER A 34 -1.99 -1.26 -19.09
N SER A 35 -2.85 -1.87 -18.28
CA SER A 35 -4.15 -2.37 -18.69
C SER A 35 -5.26 -1.33 -18.58
N LEU A 36 -5.07 -0.24 -17.83
CA LEU A 36 -6.10 0.77 -17.58
C LEU A 36 -6.28 1.74 -18.75
N ASP A 37 -5.21 2.05 -19.47
CA ASP A 37 -5.24 2.96 -20.62
C ASP A 37 -5.43 2.13 -21.92
N PRO A 38 -6.41 2.42 -22.80
CA PRO A 38 -7.26 3.61 -22.89
C PRO A 38 -8.68 3.48 -22.31
N TRP A 39 -9.12 2.27 -21.95
CA TRP A 39 -10.54 2.06 -21.67
C TRP A 39 -11.02 2.80 -20.42
N TYR A 40 -10.22 2.83 -19.34
CA TYR A 40 -10.58 3.51 -18.08
C TYR A 40 -10.58 5.04 -18.25
N ALA A 41 -9.69 5.56 -19.10
CA ALA A 41 -9.64 6.98 -19.43
C ALA A 41 -10.94 7.43 -20.14
N ASN A 42 -11.44 6.62 -21.07
CA ASN A 42 -12.60 6.90 -21.92
C ASN A 42 -13.97 6.60 -21.28
N LEU A 43 -14.01 6.05 -20.05
CA LEU A 43 -15.28 5.87 -19.35
C LEU A 43 -15.94 7.21 -19.04
N ASN A 44 -17.26 7.28 -19.22
CA ASN A 44 -18.06 8.39 -18.70
C ASN A 44 -18.18 8.27 -17.17
N LYS A 45 -17.20 8.85 -16.48
CA LYS A 45 -17.10 8.84 -15.02
C LYS A 45 -17.98 9.95 -14.44
N PRO A 46 -18.77 9.69 -13.37
CA PRO A 46 -19.53 10.74 -12.71
C PRO A 46 -18.58 11.77 -12.06
N GLU A 47 -19.07 13.00 -11.90
CA GLU A 47 -18.24 14.15 -11.45
C GLU A 47 -17.62 13.96 -10.05
N TRP A 48 -18.18 13.10 -9.22
CA TRP A 48 -17.65 12.79 -7.88
C TRP A 48 -16.54 11.73 -7.88
N THR A 49 -16.15 11.20 -9.05
CA THR A 49 -15.07 10.23 -9.15
C THR A 49 -13.73 10.90 -8.80
N PRO A 50 -13.01 10.44 -7.77
CA PRO A 50 -11.73 11.03 -7.40
C PRO A 50 -10.68 10.81 -8.48
N SER A 51 -9.66 11.66 -8.49
CA SER A 51 -8.53 11.52 -9.41
C SER A 51 -7.76 10.21 -9.17
N GLY A 52 -7.13 9.67 -10.22
CA GLY A 52 -6.34 8.43 -10.11
C GLY A 52 -5.22 8.54 -9.06
N SER A 53 -4.59 9.71 -8.93
CA SER A 53 -3.58 9.96 -7.90
C SER A 53 -4.15 9.88 -6.48
N PHE A 54 -5.37 10.38 -6.24
CA PHE A 54 -6.02 10.29 -4.94
C PHE A 54 -6.31 8.83 -4.56
N ILE A 55 -6.79 8.03 -5.51
CA ILE A 55 -6.96 6.57 -5.31
C ILE A 55 -5.61 5.92 -4.96
N GLY A 56 -4.54 6.29 -5.66
CA GLY A 56 -3.18 5.84 -5.34
C GLY A 56 -2.76 6.16 -3.90
N THR A 57 -3.02 7.38 -3.43
CA THR A 57 -2.73 7.80 -2.05
C THR A 57 -3.49 6.96 -1.02
N VAL A 58 -4.78 6.70 -1.24
CA VAL A 58 -5.59 5.84 -0.36
C VAL A 58 -4.97 4.45 -0.26
N TRP A 59 -4.58 3.84 -1.38
CA TRP A 59 -3.93 2.53 -1.38
C TRP A 59 -2.60 2.53 -0.62
N SER A 60 -1.77 3.57 -0.75
CA SER A 60 -0.53 3.67 0.02
C SER A 60 -0.78 3.69 1.54
N ILE A 61 -1.82 4.38 1.99
CA ILE A 61 -2.24 4.38 3.39
C ILE A 61 -2.67 2.97 3.81
N LEU A 62 -3.50 2.30 3.00
CA LEU A 62 -3.95 0.94 3.28
C LEU A 62 -2.78 -0.05 3.36
N TYR A 63 -1.83 -0.03 2.43
CA TYR A 63 -0.65 -0.91 2.45
C TYR A 63 0.24 -0.67 3.68
N THR A 64 0.36 0.58 4.11
CA THR A 64 1.05 0.92 5.36
C THR A 64 0.33 0.31 6.56
N LEU A 65 -0.99 0.50 6.65
CA LEU A 65 -1.80 -0.03 7.74
C LEU A 65 -1.80 -1.57 7.77
N MET A 66 -1.84 -2.23 6.61
CA MET A 66 -1.74 -3.69 6.50
C MET A 66 -0.38 -4.20 6.99
N GLY A 67 0.72 -3.52 6.62
CA GLY A 67 2.06 -3.88 7.10
C GLY A 67 2.20 -3.71 8.62
N ILE A 68 1.65 -2.62 9.18
CA ILE A 68 1.60 -2.42 10.64
C ILE A 68 0.76 -3.50 11.31
N ALA A 69 -0.42 -3.81 10.78
CA ALA A 69 -1.32 -4.82 11.34
C ALA A 69 -0.67 -6.21 11.35
N ALA A 70 0.03 -6.59 10.26
CA ALA A 70 0.74 -7.86 10.18
C ALA A 70 1.92 -7.95 11.16
N TRP A 71 2.59 -6.83 11.44
CA TRP A 71 3.68 -6.77 12.43
C TRP A 71 3.19 -6.89 13.89
N LEU A 72 1.94 -6.51 14.18
CA LEU A 72 1.38 -6.53 15.53
C LEU A 72 0.90 -7.92 16.00
N VAL A 73 0.90 -8.94 15.13
CA VAL A 73 0.44 -10.32 15.41
C VAL A 73 1.63 -11.23 15.69
#